data_AF-A0A348WEP0-F1
#
_entry.id   AF-A0A348WEP0-F1
#
_cell.length_a   1.000
_cell.length_b   1.000
_cell.length_c   1.000
_cell.angle_alpha   90.00
_cell.angle_beta   90.00
_cell.angle_gamma   90.00
#
_symmetry.space_group_name_H-M   'P 1'
#
loop_
_entity.id
_entity.type
_entity.pdbx_description
1 polymer ?
#
loop_
_entity_poly.entity_id
_entity_poly.type
_entity_poly.pdbx_seq_one_letter_code
_entity_poly.pdbx_strand_id
1 'polypeptide(L)'
;GESLVRGLENLVADIEANNGELVVRLADEAAFELGGNIATAPGEVIYRNEMMELIQYAPSTEEVHATPIVLFPPWINKFYILDLKEQNSLIRWIVDQGYTLFVISWMNPDASHSELGMEDYVEKG
;
A
#
# COMPACT_ATOMS: atom_id res chain seq x y z
N GLY A 1 24.11 -20.91 -22.33
CA GLY A 1 24.89 -21.07 -21.09
C GLY A 1 24.49 -20.04 -20.05
N GLU A 2 24.46 -18.77 -20.43
CA GLU A 2 24.16 -17.62 -19.57
C GLU A 2 22.86 -17.72 -18.75
N SER A 3 21.78 -18.28 -19.31
CA SER A 3 20.53 -18.48 -18.56
C SER A 3 20.65 -19.50 -17.42
N LEU A 4 21.55 -20.48 -17.52
CA LEU A 4 21.82 -21.46 -16.45
C LEU A 4 22.66 -20.83 -15.34
N VAL A 5 23.61 -19.97 -15.71
CA VAL A 5 24.45 -19.21 -14.77
C VAL A 5 23.57 -18.24 -13.96
N ARG A 6 22.74 -17.44 -14.63
CA ARG A 6 21.76 -16.55 -13.96
C ARG A 6 20.78 -17.30 -13.06
N GLY A 7 20.33 -18.48 -13.49
CA GLY A 7 19.43 -19.31 -12.68
C GLY A 7 20.10 -19.79 -11.38
N LEU A 8 21.39 -20.14 -11.45
CA LEU A 8 22.17 -20.55 -10.27
C LEU A 8 22.46 -19.37 -9.34
N GLU A 9 22.76 -18.18 -9.89
CA GLU A 9 22.95 -16.95 -9.12
C GLU A 9 21.68 -16.55 -8.35
N ASN A 10 20.51 -16.60 -9.02
CA ASN A 10 19.22 -16.35 -8.36
C ASN A 10 18.95 -17.37 -7.24
N LEU A 11 19.23 -18.66 -7.49
CA LEU A 11 19.05 -19.73 -6.49
C LEU A 11 19.91 -19.52 -5.24
N VAL A 12 21.18 -19.14 -5.43
CA VAL A 12 22.08 -18.86 -4.30
C VAL A 12 21.58 -17.66 -3.50
N ALA A 13 21.19 -16.58 -4.18
CA ALA A 13 20.65 -15.38 -3.54
C ALA A 13 19.34 -15.66 -2.75
N ASP A 14 18.47 -16.53 -3.27
CA ASP A 14 17.22 -16.92 -2.61
C ASP A 14 17.48 -17.70 -1.32
N ILE A 15 18.49 -18.59 -1.31
CA ILE A 15 18.86 -19.38 -0.13
C ILE A 15 19.51 -18.50 0.95
N GLU A 16 20.43 -17.60 0.55
CA GLU A 16 21.10 -16.68 1.48
C GLU A 16 20.11 -15.73 2.17
N ALA A 17 19.10 -15.28 1.43
CA ALA A 17 18.07 -14.38 1.92
C ALA A 17 17.10 -15.00 2.93
N ASN A 18 16.83 -16.29 2.81
CA ASN A 18 15.81 -17.00 3.59
C ASN A 18 16.43 -17.97 4.60
N ASN A 19 17.63 -17.67 5.11
CA ASN A 19 18.35 -18.47 6.11
C ASN A 19 18.47 -19.97 5.75
N GLY A 20 18.70 -20.28 4.48
CA GLY A 20 18.84 -21.66 4.01
C GLY A 20 17.56 -22.29 3.47
N GLU A 21 16.40 -21.62 3.58
CA GLU A 21 15.15 -22.10 2.98
C GLU A 21 15.08 -21.78 1.49
N LEU A 22 14.57 -22.74 0.72
CA LEU A 22 14.45 -22.63 -0.74
C LEU A 22 13.15 -21.89 -1.12
N VAL A 23 13.06 -20.62 -0.72
CA VAL A 23 11.92 -19.75 -1.04
C VAL A 23 12.30 -18.86 -2.21
N VAL A 24 11.64 -19.09 -3.35
CA VAL A 24 11.91 -18.32 -4.57
C VAL A 24 11.42 -16.89 -4.41
N ARG A 25 12.30 -15.92 -4.65
CA ARG A 25 11.90 -14.51 -4.71
C ARG A 25 11.17 -14.22 -6.01
N LEU A 26 9.93 -13.75 -5.89
CA LEU A 26 9.11 -13.37 -7.04
C LEU A 26 9.39 -11.94 -7.53
N ALA A 27 10.00 -11.11 -6.68
CA ALA A 27 10.36 -9.73 -6.98
C ALA A 27 11.63 -9.32 -6.22
N ASP A 28 12.34 -8.34 -6.74
CA ASP A 28 13.44 -7.67 -6.03
C ASP A 28 12.85 -6.65 -5.05
N GLU A 29 12.96 -6.93 -3.75
CA GLU A 29 12.45 -6.04 -2.70
C GLU A 29 13.21 -4.71 -2.65
N ALA A 30 14.49 -4.69 -3.06
CA ALA A 30 15.29 -3.46 -3.09
C ALA A 30 14.88 -2.52 -4.25
N ALA A 31 14.07 -3.01 -5.19
CA ALA A 31 13.59 -2.20 -6.31
C ALA A 31 12.44 -1.26 -5.93
N PHE A 32 11.85 -1.39 -4.74
CA PHE A 32 10.65 -0.65 -4.34
C PHE A 32 10.82 0.06 -2.99
N GLU A 33 10.58 1.36 -2.98
CA GLU A 33 10.64 2.22 -1.80
C GLU A 33 9.28 2.91 -1.63
N LEU A 34 8.61 2.63 -0.52
CA LEU A 34 7.32 3.23 -0.19
C LEU A 34 7.46 4.73 0.05
N GLY A 35 6.65 5.53 -0.64
CA GLY A 35 6.77 7.00 -0.65
C GLY A 35 7.90 7.52 -1.53
N GLY A 36 8.82 6.65 -1.98
CA GLY A 36 9.90 7.01 -2.91
C GLY A 36 9.51 6.74 -4.36
N ASN A 37 9.21 5.48 -4.70
CA ASN A 37 8.90 5.06 -6.07
C ASN A 37 7.59 4.29 -6.23
N ILE A 38 6.92 3.96 -5.12
CA ILE A 38 5.55 3.48 -5.05
C ILE A 38 4.80 4.24 -3.94
N ALA A 39 3.46 4.32 -3.99
CA ALA A 39 2.66 5.08 -3.02
C ALA A 39 3.07 6.56 -2.91
N THR A 40 3.23 7.20 -4.07
CA THR A 40 3.81 8.56 -4.18
C THR A 40 2.76 9.63 -4.43
N ALA A 41 1.46 9.31 -4.48
CA ALA A 41 0.44 10.33 -4.65
C ALA A 41 0.47 11.30 -3.47
N PRO A 42 0.48 12.63 -3.72
CA PRO A 42 0.59 13.61 -2.66
C PRO A 42 -0.68 13.58 -1.80
N GLY A 43 -0.51 13.42 -0.50
CA GLY A 43 -1.61 13.38 0.46
C GLY A 43 -1.10 13.54 1.88
N GLU A 44 -2.02 13.82 2.79
CA GLU A 44 -1.71 14.07 4.20
C GLU A 44 -2.66 13.27 5.10
N VAL A 45 -2.13 12.81 6.24
CA VAL A 45 -2.95 12.18 7.28
C VAL A 45 -3.71 13.28 8.00
N ILE A 46 -5.03 13.29 7.84
CA ILE A 46 -5.92 14.31 8.43
C ILE A 46 -6.61 13.82 9.72
N TYR A 47 -6.61 12.52 9.96
CA TYR A 47 -7.12 11.90 11.18
C TYR A 47 -6.37 10.61 11.48
N ARG A 48 -6.21 10.30 12.78
CA ARG A 48 -5.54 9.09 13.25
C ARG A 48 -6.14 8.67 14.59
N ASN A 49 -6.35 7.37 14.74
CA ASN A 49 -6.68 6.73 16.02
C ASN A 49 -5.90 5.41 16.19
N GLU A 50 -6.33 4.56 17.13
CA GLU A 50 -5.69 3.26 17.37
C GLU A 50 -5.82 2.25 16.21
N MET A 51 -6.83 2.38 15.35
CA MET A 51 -7.16 1.42 14.30
C MET A 51 -6.74 1.86 12.89
N MET A 52 -6.74 3.16 12.63
CA MET A 52 -6.53 3.66 11.27
C MET A 52 -6.00 5.09 11.19
N GLU A 53 -5.47 5.39 10.03
CA GLU A 53 -5.18 6.74 9.55
C GLU A 53 -6.11 7.06 8.38
N LEU A 54 -6.75 8.23 8.41
CA LEU A 54 -7.48 8.76 7.26
C LEU A 54 -6.57 9.72 6.49
N ILE A 55 -6.30 9.38 5.24
CA ILE A 55 -5.46 10.16 4.34
C ILE A 55 -6.37 10.94 3.40
N GLN A 56 -6.16 12.25 3.29
CA GLN A 56 -6.74 13.07 2.23
C GLN A 56 -5.67 13.30 1.16
N TYR A 57 -5.98 12.96 -0.09
CA TYR A 57 -5.07 13.23 -1.21
C TYR A 57 -5.25 14.66 -1.72
N ALA A 58 -4.13 15.30 -2.08
CA ALA A 58 -4.12 16.66 -2.61
C ALA A 58 -4.78 16.69 -3.98
N PRO A 59 -5.67 17.66 -4.27
CA PRO A 59 -6.33 17.77 -5.57
C PRO A 59 -5.31 18.04 -6.68
N SER A 60 -5.53 17.46 -7.86
CA SER A 60 -4.74 17.72 -9.08
C SER A 60 -5.45 18.62 -10.09
N THR A 61 -6.67 19.07 -9.77
CA THR A 61 -7.52 19.96 -10.58
C THR A 61 -7.85 21.25 -9.83
N GLU A 62 -8.22 22.31 -10.56
CA GLU A 62 -8.61 23.60 -9.95
C GLU A 62 -9.97 23.51 -9.22
N GLU A 63 -10.90 22.75 -9.78
CA GLU A 63 -12.22 22.48 -9.20
C GLU A 63 -12.41 20.98 -8.97
N VAL A 64 -13.21 20.63 -7.96
CA VAL A 64 -13.54 19.26 -7.61
C VAL A 64 -15.06 19.08 -7.47
N HIS A 65 -15.52 17.84 -7.64
CA HIS A 65 -16.90 17.45 -7.38
C HIS A 65 -17.28 17.70 -5.91
N ALA A 66 -18.52 18.15 -5.71
CA ALA A 66 -19.04 18.45 -4.37
C ALA A 66 -19.12 17.21 -3.46
N THR A 67 -19.41 16.03 -4.03
CA THR A 67 -19.47 14.77 -3.28
C THR A 67 -18.10 14.09 -3.30
N PRO A 68 -17.46 13.86 -2.14
CA PRO A 68 -16.18 13.18 -2.07
C PRO A 68 -16.30 11.66 -2.24
N ILE A 69 -15.17 11.00 -2.46
CA ILE A 69 -15.04 9.53 -2.42
C ILE A 69 -14.25 9.14 -1.17
N VAL A 70 -14.75 8.12 -0.46
CA VAL A 70 -14.04 7.48 0.66
C VAL A 70 -13.76 6.03 0.29
N LEU A 71 -12.49 5.65 0.28
CA LEU A 71 -12.05 4.29 -0.01
C LEU A 71 -11.73 3.54 1.27
N PHE A 72 -12.38 2.38 1.41
CA PHE A 72 -12.11 1.36 2.42
C PHE A 72 -11.36 0.20 1.75
N PRO A 73 -10.02 0.23 1.72
CA PRO A 73 -9.22 -0.86 1.17
C PRO A 73 -9.30 -2.11 2.06
N PRO A 74 -9.01 -3.30 1.52
CA PRO A 74 -8.93 -4.51 2.33
C PRO A 74 -7.81 -4.38 3.37
N TRP A 75 -7.99 -4.95 4.56
CA TRP A 75 -6.99 -4.93 5.63
C TRP A 75 -5.99 -6.10 5.58
N ILE A 76 -6.19 -7.08 4.70
CA ILE A 76 -5.28 -8.24 4.55
C ILE A 76 -3.94 -7.81 3.93
N ASN A 77 -3.97 -6.86 3.00
CA ASN A 77 -2.80 -6.26 2.37
C ASN A 77 -2.84 -4.74 2.58
N LYS A 78 -1.70 -4.07 2.42
CA LYS A 78 -1.61 -2.62 2.60
C LYS A 78 -2.32 -1.87 1.46
N PHE A 79 -2.87 -0.69 1.78
CA PHE A 79 -3.70 0.09 0.85
C PHE A 79 -2.98 0.52 -0.43
N TYR A 80 -1.66 0.62 -0.43
CA TYR A 80 -0.86 1.11 -1.56
C TYR A 80 -0.96 0.23 -2.82
N ILE A 81 -1.62 -0.93 -2.77
CA ILE A 81 -2.03 -1.63 -3.99
C ILE A 81 -2.89 -0.75 -4.91
N LEU A 82 -3.56 0.26 -4.35
CA LEU A 82 -4.35 1.27 -5.07
C LEU A 82 -3.53 2.49 -5.52
N ASP A 83 -2.27 2.59 -5.08
CA ASP A 83 -1.32 3.66 -5.45
C ASP A 83 0.08 3.06 -5.62
N LEU A 84 0.24 2.21 -6.63
CA LEU A 84 1.54 1.61 -6.93
C LEU A 84 2.45 2.65 -7.62
N LYS A 85 2.65 2.54 -8.92
CA LYS A 85 3.36 3.54 -9.71
C LYS A 85 2.37 4.56 -10.25
N GLU A 86 2.88 5.71 -10.66
CA GLU A 86 2.06 6.77 -11.25
C GLU A 86 1.17 6.26 -12.40
N GLN A 87 1.69 5.38 -13.26
CA GLN A 87 0.98 4.89 -14.43
C GLN A 87 -0.16 3.91 -14.11
N ASN A 88 -0.20 3.35 -12.90
CA ASN A 88 -1.20 2.38 -12.47
C ASN A 88 -1.79 2.69 -11.09
N SER A 89 -1.76 3.96 -10.69
CA SER A 89 -2.37 4.44 -9.46
C SER A 89 -3.85 4.76 -9.67
N LEU A 90 -4.71 4.02 -8.99
CA LEU A 90 -6.14 4.33 -8.94
C LEU A 90 -6.37 5.64 -8.18
N ILE A 91 -5.60 5.87 -7.11
CA ILE A 91 -5.68 7.09 -6.29
C ILE A 91 -5.44 8.33 -7.16
N ARG A 92 -4.34 8.37 -7.92
CA ARG A 92 -4.05 9.49 -8.82
C ARG A 92 -5.13 9.66 -9.86
N TRP A 93 -5.56 8.56 -10.48
CA TRP A 93 -6.61 8.61 -11.48
C TRP A 93 -7.91 9.23 -10.95
N ILE A 94 -8.35 8.86 -9.73
CA ILE A 94 -9.55 9.42 -9.10
C ILE A 94 -9.40 10.93 -8.85
N VAL A 95 -8.26 11.35 -8.31
CA VAL A 95 -7.99 12.76 -8.03
C VAL A 95 -7.92 13.57 -9.33
N ASP A 96 -7.35 13.00 -10.40
CA ASP A 96 -7.30 13.58 -11.74
C ASP A 96 -8.68 13.67 -12.41
N GLN A 97 -9.66 12.87 -11.97
CA GLN A 97 -11.06 13.04 -12.37
C GLN A 97 -11.76 14.19 -11.62
N GLY A 98 -11.06 14.88 -10.71
CA GLY A 98 -11.61 15.99 -9.95
C GLY A 98 -12.43 15.56 -8.73
N TYR A 99 -12.15 14.41 -8.13
CA TYR A 99 -12.76 14.03 -6.84
C TYR A 99 -11.85 14.37 -5.67
N THR A 100 -12.43 14.95 -4.61
CA THR A 100 -11.81 14.90 -3.28
C THR A 100 -11.80 13.45 -2.80
N LEU A 101 -10.60 12.91 -2.58
CA LEU A 101 -10.42 11.51 -2.23
C LEU A 101 -9.87 11.35 -0.80
N PHE A 102 -10.54 10.48 -0.03
CA PHE A 102 -10.09 10.01 1.26
C PHE A 102 -9.82 8.51 1.22
N VAL A 103 -8.74 8.06 1.86
CA VAL A 103 -8.38 6.64 1.92
C VAL A 103 -8.04 6.26 3.35
N ILE A 104 -8.57 5.13 3.78
CA ILE A 104 -8.29 4.55 5.10
C ILE A 104 -7.04 3.69 5.00
N SER A 105 -6.04 4.01 5.81
CA SER A 105 -4.86 3.19 6.03
C SER A 105 -4.99 2.49 7.37
N TRP A 106 -5.35 1.20 7.32
CA TRP A 106 -5.44 0.36 8.51
C TRP A 106 -4.10 0.22 9.21
N MET A 107 -4.16 0.14 10.54
CA MET A 107 -3.02 -0.27 11.34
C MET A 107 -2.57 -1.70 10.98
N ASN A 108 -1.32 -2.03 11.28
CA ASN A 108 -0.82 -3.40 11.10
C ASN A 108 -0.94 -4.14 12.45
N PRO A 109 -1.85 -5.11 12.61
CA PRO A 109 -2.14 -5.71 13.90
C PRO A 109 -0.92 -6.44 14.49
N ASP A 110 -0.77 -6.34 15.81
CA ASP A 110 0.21 -7.08 16.59
C ASP A 110 -0.45 -7.86 17.73
N ALA A 111 0.34 -8.47 18.62
CA ALA A 111 -0.17 -9.28 19.72
C ALA A 111 -1.12 -8.51 20.67
N SER A 112 -1.03 -7.18 20.76
CA SER A 112 -1.93 -6.37 21.59
C SER A 112 -3.34 -6.23 20.99
N HIS A 113 -3.52 -6.63 19.73
CA HIS A 113 -4.77 -6.53 18.97
C HIS A 113 -5.53 -7.87 18.88
N SER A 114 -5.13 -8.89 19.65
CA SER A 114 -5.69 -10.24 19.59
C SER A 114 -7.18 -10.32 19.91
N GLU A 115 -7.67 -9.40 20.72
CA GLU A 115 -9.07 -9.35 21.17
C GLU A 115 -9.98 -8.50 20.27
N LEU A 116 -9.43 -7.88 19.21
CA LEU A 116 -10.24 -7.07 18.30
C LEU A 116 -11.18 -7.95 17.48
N GLY A 117 -12.47 -7.60 17.50
CA GLY A 117 -13.51 -8.21 16.69
C GLY A 117 -13.89 -7.37 15.48
N MET A 118 -14.77 -7.89 14.63
CA MET A 118 -15.30 -7.15 13.48
C MET A 118 -16.03 -5.85 13.88
N GLU A 119 -16.67 -5.84 15.06
CA GLU A 119 -17.35 -4.65 15.60
C GLU A 119 -16.36 -3.51 15.87
N ASP A 120 -15.16 -3.81 16.37
CA ASP A 120 -14.12 -2.80 16.58
C ASP A 120 -13.71 -2.12 15.26
N TYR A 121 -13.61 -2.88 14.17
CA TYR A 121 -13.32 -2.32 12.84
C TYR A 121 -14.45 -1.46 12.27
N VAL A 122 -15.70 -1.67 12.71
CA VAL A 122 -16.86 -0.86 12.28
C VAL A 122 -17.00 0.39 13.14
N GLU A 123 -16.75 0.31 14.44
CA GLU A 123 -16.96 1.42 15.38
C GLU A 123 -15.75 2.34 15.52
N LYS A 124 -14.53 1.77 15.48
CA LYS A 124 -13.28 2.49 15.68
C LYS A 124 -12.50 2.67 14.37
N GLY A 125 -12.92 2.01 13.29
CA GLY A 125 -12.32 2.09 11.95
C GLY A 125 -12.90 3.17 11.04
#